data_AF-A0A1I7SZQ4-F1
#
_entry.id   AF-A0A1I7SZQ4-F1
#
_cell.length_a   1.000
_cell.length_b   1.000
_cell.length_c   1.000
_cell.angle_alpha   90.00
_cell.angle_beta   90.00
_cell.angle_gamma   90.00
#
_symmetry.space_group_name_H-M   'P 1'
#
loop_
_entity.id
_entity.type
_entity.pdbx_description
1 polymer ?
#
loop_
_entity_poly.entity_id
_entity_poly.type
_entity_poly.pdbx_seq_one_letter_code
_entity_poly.pdbx_strand_id
1 'polypeptide(L)'
;MKHEANEEKIKSAFTVKYRSLSSMKYIILTFTPVFLFSFATAFYGWLSKNNDYIPVCSPQFIFDISAGIIYKYIFLFFSFIVLILYIILIRTFYQKNQSSCPIFQKTIKRLQISVVIYIATWFFSQIIGLIILEATEYSVAGGMILAHNTLFICLSYSNTFYVTMWRSKEYRDQFYSVWCPKLVRTSTLPVQCISLQKTMKS
;
A
#
# COMPACT_ATOMS: atom_id res chain seq x y z
N MET A 1 -28.71 -2.84 -18.75
CA MET A 1 -29.25 -1.47 -18.89
C MET A 1 -29.67 -0.79 -17.59
N LYS A 2 -30.75 -1.19 -16.87
CA LYS A 2 -31.20 -0.46 -15.65
C LYS A 2 -30.24 -0.60 -14.44
N HIS A 3 -29.50 -1.71 -14.37
CA HIS A 3 -28.53 -1.99 -13.30
C HIS A 3 -27.21 -1.22 -13.49
N GLU A 4 -26.70 -1.15 -14.73
CA GLU A 4 -25.47 -0.44 -15.09
C GLU A 4 -25.60 1.09 -14.90
N ALA A 5 -26.76 1.65 -15.23
CA ALA A 5 -27.05 3.07 -15.01
C ALA A 5 -27.06 3.47 -13.52
N ASN A 6 -27.39 2.54 -12.63
CA ASN A 6 -27.40 2.79 -11.18
C ASN A 6 -25.98 2.71 -10.60
N GLU A 7 -25.14 1.79 -11.08
CA GLU A 7 -23.72 1.69 -10.72
C GLU A 7 -22.93 2.94 -11.16
N GLU A 8 -23.19 3.47 -12.36
CA GLU A 8 -22.56 4.72 -12.82
C GLU A 8 -22.99 5.94 -12.01
N LYS A 9 -24.26 6.00 -11.58
CA LYS A 9 -24.75 7.06 -10.69
C LYS A 9 -24.07 7.00 -9.31
N ILE A 10 -23.89 5.81 -8.76
CA ILE A 10 -23.20 5.62 -7.47
C ILE A 10 -21.72 6.00 -7.59
N LYS A 11 -21.04 5.58 -8.67
CA LYS A 11 -19.63 5.95 -8.95
C LYS A 11 -19.45 7.47 -9.10
N SER A 12 -20.34 8.14 -9.82
CA SER A 12 -20.24 9.58 -10.05
C SER A 12 -20.54 10.39 -8.79
N ALA A 13 -21.56 10.00 -8.01
CA ALA A 13 -21.86 10.62 -6.72
C ALA A 13 -20.71 10.48 -5.72
N PHE A 14 -20.06 9.30 -5.68
CA PHE A 14 -18.90 9.07 -4.82
C PHE A 14 -17.70 9.94 -5.22
N THR A 15 -17.46 10.11 -6.53
CA THR A 15 -16.35 10.93 -7.04
C THR A 15 -16.53 12.42 -6.73
N VAL A 16 -17.77 12.93 -6.84
CA VAL A 16 -18.11 14.33 -6.51
C VAL A 16 -17.99 14.58 -5.01
N LYS A 17 -18.47 13.66 -4.17
CA LYS A 17 -18.39 13.76 -2.71
C LYS A 17 -16.96 13.62 -2.18
N TYR A 18 -16.15 12.77 -2.82
CA TYR A 18 -14.72 12.66 -2.53
C TYR A 18 -13.96 13.96 -2.83
N ARG A 19 -14.31 14.63 -3.94
CA ARG A 19 -13.67 15.89 -4.36
C ARG A 19 -14.15 17.10 -3.56
N SER A 20 -15.35 17.07 -2.98
CA SER A 20 -15.88 18.14 -2.12
C SER A 20 -15.49 18.01 -0.65
N LEU A 21 -14.91 16.87 -0.25
CA LEU A 21 -14.41 16.68 1.11
C LEU A 21 -13.13 17.52 1.29
N SER A 22 -13.16 18.41 2.29
CA SER A 22 -11.95 19.11 2.75
C SER A 22 -10.86 18.10 3.09
N SER A 23 -9.63 18.35 2.63
CA SER A 23 -8.48 17.47 2.84
C SER A 23 -8.28 17.13 4.32
N MET A 24 -8.52 18.06 5.23
CA MET A 24 -8.40 17.84 6.68
C MET A 24 -9.45 16.87 7.22
N LYS A 25 -10.71 17.00 6.78
CA LYS A 25 -11.79 16.07 7.19
C LYS A 25 -11.53 14.66 6.67
N TYR A 26 -11.00 14.54 5.46
CA TYR A 26 -10.60 13.27 4.87
C TYR A 26 -9.44 12.61 5.62
N ILE A 27 -8.40 13.38 5.98
CA ILE A 27 -7.27 12.89 6.77
C ILE A 27 -7.75 12.39 8.13
N ILE A 28 -8.55 13.17 8.86
CA ILE A 28 -9.05 12.74 10.18
C ILE A 28 -9.89 11.47 10.03
N LEU A 29 -10.84 11.45 9.10
CA LEU A 29 -11.72 10.30 8.89
C LEU A 29 -10.97 9.01 8.55
N THR A 30 -9.86 9.10 7.80
CA THR A 30 -9.06 7.93 7.42
C THR A 30 -8.04 7.55 8.49
N PHE A 31 -7.50 8.52 9.22
CA PHE A 31 -6.50 8.29 10.25
C PHE A 31 -7.09 7.71 11.55
N THR A 32 -8.27 8.19 11.95
CA THR A 32 -8.96 7.74 13.17
C THR A 32 -9.13 6.21 13.27
N PRO A 33 -9.68 5.49 12.27
CA PRO A 33 -9.85 4.04 12.38
C PRO A 33 -8.52 3.29 12.43
N VAL A 34 -7.51 3.77 11.70
CA VAL A 34 -6.17 3.17 11.71
C VAL A 34 -5.54 3.33 13.10
N PHE A 35 -5.60 4.54 13.66
CA PHE A 35 -5.04 4.83 14.97
C PHE A 35 -5.73 4.04 16.09
N LEU A 36 -7.07 4.01 16.09
CA LEU A 36 -7.85 3.24 17.07
C LEU A 36 -7.53 1.75 16.99
N PHE A 37 -7.44 1.19 15.79
CA PHE A 37 -7.09 -0.21 15.59
C PHE A 37 -5.65 -0.53 16.04
N SER A 38 -4.69 0.33 15.70
CA SER A 38 -3.30 0.19 16.17
C SER A 38 -3.19 0.27 17.69
N PHE A 39 -3.91 1.21 18.32
CA PHE A 39 -3.92 1.32 19.77
C PHE A 39 -4.55 0.08 20.43
N ALA A 40 -5.70 -0.39 19.92
CA ALA A 40 -6.38 -1.56 20.45
C ALA A 40 -5.52 -2.83 20.33
N THR A 41 -4.86 -3.03 19.20
CA THR A 41 -3.99 -4.21 18.99
C THR A 41 -2.73 -4.15 19.86
N ALA A 42 -2.12 -2.96 20.03
CA ALA A 42 -1.00 -2.78 20.95
C ALA A 42 -1.41 -3.03 22.42
N PHE A 43 -2.57 -2.50 22.82
CA PHE A 43 -3.10 -2.69 24.18
C PHE A 43 -3.44 -4.16 24.45
N TYR A 44 -4.08 -4.83 23.50
CA TYR A 44 -4.36 -6.27 23.59
C TYR A 44 -3.06 -7.09 23.68
N GLY A 45 -2.07 -6.78 22.83
CA GLY A 45 -0.77 -7.44 22.86
C GLY A 45 -0.04 -7.25 24.18
N TRP A 46 -0.15 -6.09 24.81
CA TRP A 46 0.40 -5.84 26.14
C TRP A 46 -0.25 -6.72 27.22
N LEU A 47 -1.57 -6.87 27.18
CA LEU A 47 -2.31 -7.73 28.12
C LEU A 47 -2.02 -9.23 27.92
N SER A 48 -1.75 -9.65 26.69
CA SER A 48 -1.50 -11.04 26.33
C SER A 48 -0.01 -11.43 26.30
N LYS A 49 0.84 -10.62 26.92
CA LYS A 49 2.28 -10.91 27.02
C LYS A 49 2.53 -12.12 27.91
N ASN A 50 3.34 -13.06 27.43
CA ASN A 50 3.87 -14.15 28.23
C ASN A 50 5.27 -13.78 28.79
N ASN A 51 5.59 -14.24 30.00
CA ASN A 51 6.87 -13.98 30.67
C ASN A 51 7.88 -15.13 30.52
N ASP A 52 7.55 -16.13 29.70
CA ASP A 52 8.43 -17.26 29.44
C ASP A 52 9.71 -16.84 28.70
N TYR A 53 10.73 -17.70 28.81
CA TYR A 53 12.00 -17.49 28.11
C TYR A 53 11.81 -17.65 26.59
N ILE A 54 12.08 -16.58 25.85
CA ILE A 54 11.89 -16.54 24.41
C ILE A 54 13.24 -16.77 23.71
N PRO A 55 13.36 -17.79 22.82
CA PRO A 55 14.62 -18.10 22.15
C PRO A 55 15.00 -17.09 21.03
N VAL A 56 14.05 -16.28 20.55
CA VAL A 56 14.25 -15.34 19.42
C VAL A 56 13.55 -14.02 19.69
N CYS A 57 14.28 -12.89 19.55
CA CYS A 57 13.73 -11.54 19.64
C CYS A 57 12.83 -11.20 18.44
N SER A 58 11.64 -11.79 18.39
CA SER A 58 10.59 -11.45 17.43
C SER A 58 9.29 -11.12 18.19
N PRO A 59 8.55 -10.07 17.79
CA PRO A 59 7.32 -9.67 18.49
C PRO A 59 6.28 -10.80 18.58
N GLN A 60 6.29 -11.72 17.62
CA GLN A 60 5.35 -12.84 17.51
C GLN A 60 5.52 -13.85 18.66
N PHE A 61 6.73 -13.93 19.24
CA PHE A 61 7.07 -14.86 20.33
C PHE A 61 6.84 -14.28 21.73
N ILE A 62 6.52 -12.98 21.82
CA ILE A 62 6.24 -12.31 23.09
C ILE A 62 4.80 -12.57 23.57
N PHE A 63 3.91 -12.87 22.63
CA PHE A 63 2.51 -13.16 22.92
C PHE A 63 2.32 -14.61 23.34
N ASP A 64 1.30 -14.85 24.16
CA ASP A 64 0.75 -16.20 24.34
C ASP A 64 0.37 -16.83 22.99
N ILE A 65 0.44 -18.17 22.91
CA ILE A 65 0.21 -18.95 21.69
C ILE A 65 -1.14 -18.60 21.07
N SER A 66 -2.19 -18.55 21.91
CA SER A 66 -3.55 -18.25 21.46
C SER A 66 -3.66 -16.83 20.90
N ALA A 67 -3.04 -15.87 21.59
CA ALA A 67 -3.07 -14.47 21.19
C ALA A 67 -2.26 -14.22 19.90
N GLY A 68 -1.11 -14.89 19.73
CA GLY A 68 -0.29 -14.81 18.53
C GLY A 68 -1.01 -15.34 17.28
N ILE A 69 -1.72 -16.46 17.42
CA ILE A 69 -2.55 -17.04 16.35
C ILE A 69 -3.69 -16.10 15.97
N ILE A 70 -4.45 -15.58 16.94
CA ILE A 70 -5.55 -14.62 16.70
C ILE A 70 -5.04 -13.37 15.99
N TYR A 71 -3.90 -12.82 16.44
CA TYR A 71 -3.27 -11.67 15.82
C TYR A 71 -2.94 -11.93 14.35
N LYS A 72 -2.38 -13.10 14.03
CA LYS A 72 -2.10 -13.49 12.64
C LYS A 72 -3.36 -13.60 11.79
N TYR A 73 -4.43 -14.22 12.29
CA TYR A 73 -5.69 -14.31 11.56
C TYR A 73 -6.28 -12.94 11.22
N ILE A 74 -6.25 -11.99 12.16
CA ILE A 74 -6.74 -10.62 11.92
C ILE A 74 -5.93 -9.94 10.82
N PHE A 75 -4.60 -10.01 10.86
CA PHE A 75 -3.74 -9.41 9.84
C PHE A 75 -3.88 -10.07 8.47
N LEU A 76 -4.08 -11.40 8.44
CA LEU A 76 -4.33 -12.13 7.21
C LEU A 76 -5.67 -11.72 6.59
N PHE A 77 -6.71 -11.53 7.40
CA PHE A 77 -8.01 -11.04 6.96
C PHE A 77 -7.92 -9.65 6.31
N PHE A 78 -7.25 -8.70 6.96
CA PHE A 78 -7.01 -7.37 6.34
C PHE A 78 -6.19 -7.48 5.05
N SER A 79 -5.18 -8.33 5.04
CA SER A 79 -4.35 -8.56 3.84
C SER A 79 -5.18 -9.13 2.69
N PHE A 80 -6.17 -9.98 2.98
CA PHE A 80 -7.11 -10.51 1.99
C PHE A 80 -8.07 -9.42 1.47
N ILE A 81 -8.58 -8.54 2.32
CA ILE A 81 -9.38 -7.38 1.87
C ILE A 81 -8.56 -6.50 0.91
N VAL A 82 -7.31 -6.21 1.26
CA VAL A 82 -6.40 -5.42 0.42
C VAL A 82 -6.15 -6.13 -0.93
N LEU A 83 -5.98 -7.45 -0.93
CA LEU A 83 -5.86 -8.25 -2.15
C LEU A 83 -7.10 -8.12 -3.04
N ILE A 84 -8.31 -8.21 -2.47
CA ILE A 84 -9.57 -8.03 -3.22
C ILE A 84 -9.62 -6.63 -3.85
N LEU A 85 -9.32 -5.58 -3.07
CA LEU A 85 -9.27 -4.20 -3.57
C LEU A 85 -8.28 -4.06 -4.73
N TYR A 86 -7.12 -4.69 -4.62
CA TYR A 86 -6.13 -4.70 -5.68
C TYR A 86 -6.60 -5.43 -6.94
N ILE A 87 -7.26 -6.59 -6.81
CA ILE A 87 -7.86 -7.30 -7.95
C ILE A 87 -8.91 -6.41 -8.64
N ILE A 88 -9.77 -5.73 -7.87
CA ILE A 88 -10.78 -4.80 -8.42
C ILE A 88 -10.11 -3.64 -9.16
N LEU A 89 -9.04 -3.06 -8.60
CA LEU A 89 -8.28 -1.98 -9.23
C LEU A 89 -7.63 -2.44 -10.54
N ILE A 90 -7.02 -3.63 -10.56
CA ILE A 90 -6.41 -4.21 -11.75
C ILE A 90 -7.47 -4.47 -12.83
N ARG A 91 -8.63 -5.05 -12.48
CA ARG A 91 -9.74 -5.30 -13.41
C ARG A 91 -10.31 -4.01 -13.99
N THR A 92 -10.61 -3.04 -13.12
CA THR A 92 -11.11 -1.72 -13.51
C THR A 92 -10.13 -1.01 -14.45
N PHE A 93 -8.83 -1.14 -14.17
CA PHE A 93 -7.82 -0.57 -15.03
C PHE A 93 -7.70 -1.30 -16.37
N TYR A 94 -7.72 -2.64 -16.39
CA TYR A 94 -7.63 -3.41 -17.62
C TYR A 94 -8.74 -3.04 -18.60
N GLN A 95 -9.95 -2.85 -18.10
CA GLN A 95 -11.10 -2.36 -18.89
C GLN A 95 -10.87 -0.94 -19.42
N LYS A 96 -10.35 -0.03 -18.59
CA LYS A 96 -10.10 1.37 -18.98
C LYS A 96 -8.88 1.56 -19.89
N ASN A 97 -7.95 0.61 -19.89
CA ASN A 97 -6.72 0.67 -20.68
C ASN A 97 -6.98 0.61 -22.20
N GLN A 98 -8.13 0.08 -22.63
CA GLN A 98 -8.54 0.04 -24.04
C GLN A 98 -8.82 1.43 -24.64
N SER A 99 -9.05 2.46 -23.81
CA SER A 99 -9.44 3.81 -24.25
C SER A 99 -8.49 4.93 -23.81
N SER A 100 -7.29 4.60 -23.31
CA SER A 100 -6.44 5.57 -22.58
C SER A 100 -5.09 5.91 -23.24
N CYS A 101 -4.69 7.18 -23.11
CA CYS A 101 -3.43 7.77 -23.59
C CYS A 101 -2.16 7.03 -23.07
N PRO A 102 -1.09 6.89 -23.88
CA PRO A 102 0.13 6.13 -23.53
C PRO A 102 0.84 6.57 -22.25
N ILE A 103 0.74 7.85 -21.86
CA ILE A 103 1.31 8.37 -20.59
C ILE A 103 0.54 7.80 -19.38
N PHE A 104 -0.79 7.71 -19.48
CA PHE A 104 -1.64 7.11 -18.46
C PHE A 104 -1.34 5.61 -18.31
N GLN A 105 -1.15 4.91 -19.44
CA GLN A 105 -0.80 3.48 -19.44
C GLN A 105 0.53 3.20 -18.72
N LYS A 106 1.58 4.02 -18.95
CA LYS A 106 2.87 3.88 -18.26
C LYS A 106 2.75 4.06 -16.74
N THR A 107 1.97 5.04 -16.30
CA THR A 107 1.77 5.32 -14.87
C THR A 107 1.07 4.15 -14.17
N ILE A 108 0.10 3.53 -14.83
CA ILE A 108 -0.64 2.44 -14.20
C ILE A 108 0.09 1.09 -14.29
N LYS A 109 0.87 0.80 -15.34
CA LYS A 109 1.75 -0.39 -15.33
C LYS A 109 2.71 -0.38 -14.15
N ARG A 110 3.25 0.80 -13.80
CA ARG A 110 4.09 0.99 -12.60
C ARG A 110 3.32 0.69 -11.31
N LEU A 111 2.05 1.11 -11.23
CA LEU A 111 1.18 0.79 -10.10
C LEU A 111 0.90 -0.72 -10.00
N GLN A 112 0.65 -1.39 -11.12
CA GLN A 112 0.43 -2.84 -11.13
C GLN A 112 1.65 -3.62 -10.62
N ILE A 113 2.86 -3.23 -11.05
CA ILE A 113 4.11 -3.85 -10.58
C ILE A 113 4.25 -3.73 -9.06
N SER A 114 3.98 -2.54 -8.50
CA SER A 114 3.97 -2.33 -7.05
C SER A 114 3.02 -3.27 -6.32
N VAL A 115 1.81 -3.46 -6.85
CA VAL A 115 0.80 -4.32 -6.25
C VAL A 115 1.23 -5.77 -6.27
N VAL A 116 1.82 -6.23 -7.39
CA VAL A 116 2.37 -7.58 -7.49
C VAL A 116 3.48 -7.79 -6.47
N ILE A 117 4.38 -6.82 -6.31
CA ILE A 117 5.45 -6.88 -5.30
C ILE A 117 4.86 -6.95 -3.89
N TYR A 118 3.83 -6.15 -3.58
CA TYR A 118 3.14 -6.23 -2.29
C TYR A 118 2.56 -7.62 -2.03
N ILE A 119 1.86 -8.21 -3.00
CA ILE A 119 1.28 -9.55 -2.87
C ILE A 119 2.39 -10.59 -2.67
N ALA A 120 3.42 -10.54 -3.52
CA ALA A 120 4.56 -11.46 -3.49
C ALA A 120 5.33 -11.42 -2.15
N THR A 121 5.47 -10.24 -1.56
CA THR A 121 6.27 -10.04 -0.35
C THR A 121 5.46 -10.12 0.94
N TRP A 122 4.34 -9.40 1.02
CA TRP A 122 3.55 -9.29 2.25
C TRP A 122 2.61 -10.48 2.45
N PHE A 123 1.77 -10.76 1.45
CA PHE A 123 0.69 -11.73 1.61
C PHE A 123 1.24 -13.14 1.81
N PHE A 124 2.22 -13.55 0.99
CA PHE A 124 2.89 -14.85 1.18
C PHE A 124 3.66 -14.92 2.50
N SER A 125 4.30 -13.83 2.93
CA SER A 125 4.97 -13.79 4.23
C SER A 125 4.00 -14.02 5.40
N GLN A 126 2.77 -13.49 5.32
CA GLN A 126 1.75 -13.76 6.35
C GLN A 126 1.28 -15.21 6.34
N ILE A 127 1.05 -15.81 5.17
CA ILE A 127 0.66 -17.23 5.06
C ILE A 127 1.76 -18.14 5.60
N ILE A 128 3.00 -17.95 5.15
CA ILE A 128 4.16 -18.73 5.61
C ILE A 128 4.34 -18.56 7.12
N GLY A 129 4.19 -17.34 7.63
CA GLY A 129 4.28 -17.07 9.06
C GLY A 129 3.22 -17.80 9.88
N LEU A 130 1.98 -17.93 9.38
CA LEU A 130 0.92 -18.68 10.05
C LEU A 130 1.19 -20.19 10.02
N ILE A 131 1.58 -20.73 8.87
CA ILE A 131 1.91 -22.16 8.73
C ILE A 131 3.04 -22.55 9.68
N ILE A 132 4.11 -21.74 9.77
CA ILE A 132 5.21 -22.01 10.70
C ILE A 132 4.72 -21.98 12.15
N LEU A 133 3.87 -21.00 12.50
CA LEU A 133 3.35 -20.86 13.86
C LEU A 133 2.52 -22.08 14.30
N GLU A 134 1.65 -22.59 13.42
CA GLU A 134 0.83 -23.77 13.71
C GLU A 134 1.63 -25.08 13.63
N ALA A 135 2.54 -25.23 12.66
CA ALA A 135 3.22 -26.50 12.40
C ALA A 135 4.41 -26.79 13.32
N THR A 136 5.02 -25.78 13.93
CA THR A 136 6.29 -25.95 14.64
C THR A 136 6.18 -25.96 16.15
N GLU A 137 4.99 -25.82 16.74
CA GLU A 137 4.77 -25.76 18.19
C GLU A 137 5.86 -24.94 18.92
N TYR A 138 6.23 -23.78 18.37
CA TYR A 138 7.25 -22.90 18.93
C TYR A 138 8.66 -23.52 19.08
N SER A 139 9.03 -24.44 18.19
CA SER A 139 10.41 -24.95 18.12
C SER A 139 11.42 -23.85 17.75
N VAL A 140 12.66 -24.01 18.22
CA VAL A 140 13.79 -23.10 17.91
C VAL A 140 13.98 -22.96 16.39
N ALA A 141 13.78 -24.05 15.63
CA ALA A 141 13.87 -24.04 14.17
C ALA A 141 12.76 -23.18 13.53
N GLY A 142 11.51 -23.29 14.01
CA GLY A 142 10.41 -22.44 13.57
C GLY A 142 10.68 -20.95 13.86
N GLY A 143 11.27 -20.67 15.02
CA GLY A 143 11.74 -19.33 15.40
C GLY A 143 12.74 -18.72 14.41
N MET A 144 13.74 -19.50 14.00
CA MET A 144 14.73 -19.05 13.02
C MET A 144 14.12 -18.78 11.65
N ILE A 145 13.23 -19.66 11.16
CA ILE A 145 12.56 -19.45 9.86
C ILE A 145 11.66 -18.21 9.92
N LEU A 146 10.95 -17.99 11.04
CA LEU A 146 10.12 -16.81 11.23
C LEU A 146 10.94 -15.51 11.26
N ALA A 147 12.13 -15.53 11.85
CA ALA A 147 13.05 -14.40 11.82
C ALA A 147 13.46 -14.03 10.38
N HIS A 148 13.75 -15.03 9.54
CA HIS A 148 14.04 -14.80 8.11
C HIS A 148 12.81 -14.31 7.35
N ASN A 149 11.62 -14.81 7.69
CA ASN A 149 10.37 -14.34 7.11
C ASN A 149 10.14 -12.83 7.37
N THR A 150 10.66 -12.29 8.48
CA THR A 150 10.59 -10.86 8.81
C THR A 150 11.32 -9.99 7.78
N LEU A 151 12.31 -10.53 7.04
CA LEU A 151 12.94 -9.80 5.93
C LEU A 151 11.95 -9.46 4.81
N PHE A 152 11.03 -10.37 4.47
CA PHE A 152 9.99 -10.12 3.46
C PHE A 152 9.02 -9.03 3.90
N ILE A 153 8.69 -8.99 5.20
CA ILE A 153 7.89 -7.95 5.83
C ILE A 153 8.60 -6.59 5.68
N CYS A 154 9.89 -6.51 6.04
CA CYS A 154 10.68 -5.28 5.91
C CYS A 154 10.81 -4.79 4.47
N LEU A 155 11.00 -5.72 3.51
CA LEU A 155 11.03 -5.40 2.09
C LEU A 155 9.69 -4.81 1.64
N SER A 156 8.57 -5.40 2.07
CA SER A 156 7.24 -4.89 1.73
C SER A 156 7.00 -3.46 2.25
N TYR A 157 7.38 -3.16 3.49
CA TYR A 157 7.29 -1.80 4.03
C TYR A 157 8.13 -0.81 3.22
N SER A 158 9.35 -1.19 2.86
CA SER A 158 10.25 -0.36 2.04
C SER A 158 9.67 -0.10 0.65
N ASN A 159 9.02 -1.11 0.05
CA ASN A 159 8.40 -0.99 -1.27
C ASN A 159 7.34 0.11 -1.31
N THR A 160 6.54 0.29 -0.25
CA THR A 160 5.52 1.36 -0.19
C THR A 160 6.13 2.75 -0.37
N PHE A 161 7.29 3.02 0.24
CA PHE A 161 8.01 4.28 0.08
C PHE A 161 8.51 4.48 -1.36
N TYR A 162 9.16 3.47 -1.93
CA TYR A 162 9.66 3.58 -3.31
C TYR A 162 8.53 3.73 -4.33
N VAL A 163 7.39 3.07 -4.10
CA VAL A 163 6.23 3.15 -4.98
C VAL A 163 5.59 4.53 -4.92
N THR A 164 5.42 5.10 -3.73
CA THR A 164 4.85 6.43 -3.55
C THR A 164 5.74 7.50 -4.19
N MET A 165 7.05 7.43 -3.95
CA MET A 165 8.05 8.30 -4.59
C MET A 165 8.08 8.11 -6.12
N TRP A 166 8.05 6.88 -6.61
CA TRP A 166 8.09 6.58 -8.05
C TRP A 166 6.80 6.99 -8.79
N ARG A 167 5.67 7.08 -8.09
CA ARG A 167 4.38 7.45 -8.69
C ARG A 167 4.21 8.96 -8.84
N SER A 168 4.53 9.73 -7.81
CA SER A 168 4.27 11.18 -7.83
C SER A 168 5.47 11.95 -8.35
N LYS A 169 5.34 12.54 -9.55
CA LYS A 169 6.37 13.43 -10.09
C LYS A 169 6.61 14.63 -9.17
N GLU A 170 5.53 15.22 -8.69
CA GLU A 170 5.56 16.37 -7.79
C GLU A 170 6.27 16.05 -6.46
N TYR A 171 6.04 14.86 -5.91
CA TYR A 171 6.77 14.41 -4.73
C TYR A 171 8.27 14.24 -5.00
N ARG A 172 8.66 13.71 -6.17
CA ARG A 172 10.07 13.61 -6.55
C ARG A 172 10.72 14.97 -6.74
N ASP A 173 10.03 15.89 -7.40
CA ASP A 173 10.55 17.22 -7.69
C ASP A 173 10.83 17.99 -6.37
N GLN A 174 9.93 17.86 -5.38
CA GLN A 174 10.14 18.36 -4.01
C GLN A 174 11.24 17.60 -3.26
N PHE A 175 11.32 16.28 -3.40
CA PHE A 175 12.39 15.50 -2.76
C PHE A 175 13.77 15.91 -3.30
N TYR A 176 13.90 16.07 -4.63
CA TYR A 176 15.13 16.51 -5.28
C TYR A 176 15.47 17.98 -4.98
N SER A 177 14.48 18.85 -4.75
CA SER A 177 14.76 20.24 -4.37
C SER A 177 15.43 20.34 -2.99
N VAL A 178 15.05 19.45 -2.06
CA VAL A 178 15.66 19.35 -0.73
C VAL A 178 17.01 18.63 -0.78
N TRP A 179 17.11 17.51 -1.51
CA TRP A 179 18.32 16.67 -1.54
C TRP A 179 19.41 17.15 -2.50
N CYS A 180 19.04 17.74 -3.64
CA CYS A 180 19.94 18.23 -4.67
C CYS A 180 19.57 19.66 -5.11
N PRO A 181 19.73 20.68 -4.24
CA PRO A 181 19.32 22.06 -4.54
C PRO A 181 20.01 22.64 -5.79
N LYS A 182 21.22 22.14 -6.11
CA LYS A 182 22.06 22.61 -7.21
C LYS A 182 21.55 22.22 -8.60
N LEU A 183 20.70 21.20 -8.72
CA LEU A 183 20.14 20.74 -10.01
C LEU A 183 18.85 21.47 -10.41
N VAL A 184 18.07 21.95 -9.43
CA VAL A 184 16.78 22.62 -9.66
C VAL A 184 16.96 24.03 -10.23
N ARG A 185 18.06 24.72 -9.93
CA ARG A 185 18.34 26.07 -10.43
C ARG A 185 18.52 26.12 -11.96
N THR A 186 18.87 25.00 -12.61
CA THR A 186 19.13 24.94 -14.05
C THR A 186 17.87 24.66 -14.88
N SER A 187 16.78 24.19 -14.26
CA SER A 187 15.55 23.79 -14.97
C SER A 187 14.43 24.86 -14.95
N THR A 188 14.66 26.01 -14.32
CA THR A 188 13.76 27.17 -14.33
C THR A 188 13.96 28.13 -15.50
N LEU A 189 14.67 27.73 -16.56
CA LEU A 189 14.52 28.43 -17.84
C LEU A 189 13.15 28.05 -18.43
N PRO A 190 12.27 29.03 -18.73
CA PRO A 190 10.92 28.73 -19.18
C PRO A 190 11.00 27.98 -20.52
N VAL A 191 10.49 26.75 -20.54
CA VAL A 191 10.07 26.10 -21.78
C VAL A 191 8.90 26.92 -22.31
N GLN A 192 9.21 27.92 -23.13
CA GLN A 192 8.24 28.48 -24.07
C GLN A 192 7.75 27.29 -24.90
N CYS A 193 6.53 26.86 -24.61
CA CYS A 193 5.79 25.95 -25.45
C CYS A 193 5.63 26.69 -26.79
N ILE A 194 6.47 26.38 -27.76
CA ILE A 194 6.34 26.85 -29.14
C ILE A 194 5.04 26.23 -29.66
N SER A 195 3.94 26.95 -29.48
CA SER A 195 2.73 26.77 -30.26
C SER A 195 3.00 27.30 -31.66
N LEU A 196 3.63 26.49 -32.51
CA LEU A 196 3.71 26.79 -33.93
C LEU A 196 2.36 26.44 -34.56
N GLN A 197 1.48 27.43 -34.45
CA GLN A 197 0.24 27.60 -35.18
C GLN A 197 0.55 27.60 -36.67
N LYS A 198 0.43 26.44 -37.33
CA LYS A 198 0.46 26.36 -38.80
C LYS A 198 -0.95 26.51 -39.33
N THR A 199 -1.42 27.75 -39.39
CA THR A 199 -2.58 28.17 -40.19
C THR A 199 -2.15 29.33 -41.10
N MET A 200 -2.21 29.06 -42.41
CA MET A 200 -2.49 29.97 -43.53
C MET A 200 -1.58 31.17 -43.79
N LYS A 201 -0.83 31.08 -44.90
CA LYS A 201 -0.51 32.08 -45.94
C LYS A 201 0.12 31.25 -47.07
N SER A 202 -0.19 31.35 -48.35
CA SER A 202 -1.05 32.20 -49.17
C SER A 202 -1.34 31.39 -50.44
#